data_AF-A0A838VTG2-F1
#
_entry.id   AF-A0A838VTG2-F1
#
_cell.length_a   1.000
_cell.length_b   1.000
_cell.length_c   1.000
_cell.angle_alpha   90.00
_cell.angle_beta   90.00
_cell.angle_gamma   90.00
#
_symmetry.space_group_name_H-M   'P 1'
#
loop_
_entity.id
_entity.type
_entity.pdbx_description
1 polymer ?
#
loop_
_entity_poly.entity_id
_entity_poly.type
_entity_poly.pdbx_seq_one_letter_code
_entity_poly.pdbx_strand_id
1 'polypeptide(L)'
;MDKLVNLFTIGFTQKKAEMFFELLFKAGVKRVIDTRLNNVSQLAGFAKSKDLEYFLRKIGEIEYIHILDFAPTKDILNDYKKKQTNWTTYEYKFTQLITKRQIEKKISPDLLDNACLLCSEALPHYCHRRLVAEYLQTQLNIPIKVHHL
;
A
#
# COMPACT_ATOMS: atom_id res chain seq x y z
N MET A 1 -18.94 -4.76 20.33
CA MET A 1 -17.49 -4.56 20.20
C MET A 1 -17.21 -4.46 18.72
N ASP A 2 -16.60 -3.37 18.28
CA ASP A 2 -16.23 -3.22 16.87
C ASP A 2 -15.19 -4.29 16.50
N LYS A 3 -15.37 -4.90 15.33
CA LYS A 3 -14.48 -5.94 14.82
C LYS A 3 -13.08 -5.35 14.61
N LEU A 4 -12.06 -6.02 15.14
CA LEU A 4 -10.66 -5.68 14.86
C LEU A 4 -10.33 -5.94 13.39
N VAL A 5 -9.90 -4.90 12.68
CA VAL A 5 -9.44 -4.95 11.28
C VAL A 5 -7.93 -5.18 11.28
N ASN A 6 -7.46 -6.19 10.54
CA ASN A 6 -6.03 -6.37 10.29
C ASN A 6 -5.65 -5.76 8.94
N LEU A 7 -4.75 -4.78 8.95
CA LEU A 7 -4.23 -4.13 7.75
C LEU A 7 -2.76 -4.49 7.57
N PHE A 8 -2.43 -5.11 6.45
CA PHE A 8 -1.06 -5.48 6.11
C PHE A 8 -0.42 -4.41 5.21
N THR A 9 0.91 -4.38 5.17
CA THR A 9 1.65 -3.57 4.20
C THR A 9 2.81 -4.37 3.64
N ILE A 10 3.09 -4.25 2.35
CA ILE A 10 4.20 -4.94 1.71
C ILE A 10 4.90 -4.05 0.67
N GLY A 11 6.19 -4.26 0.52
CA GLY A 11 7.00 -3.73 -0.57
C GLY A 11 7.53 -4.86 -1.44
N PHE A 12 7.50 -4.70 -2.77
CA PHE A 12 7.92 -5.75 -3.69
C PHE A 12 9.43 -5.75 -4.00
N THR A 13 10.13 -4.61 -3.87
CA THR A 13 11.58 -4.58 -4.14
C THR A 13 12.35 -5.40 -3.11
N GLN A 14 13.47 -5.98 -3.53
CA GLN A 14 14.30 -6.90 -2.74
C GLN A 14 13.60 -8.19 -2.28
N LYS A 15 12.41 -8.49 -2.82
CA LYS A 15 11.72 -9.77 -2.62
C LYS A 15 11.62 -10.52 -3.95
N LYS A 16 11.92 -11.83 -3.92
CA LYS A 16 11.56 -12.73 -5.02
C LYS A 16 10.04 -12.95 -5.03
N ALA A 17 9.50 -13.36 -6.18
CA ALA A 17 8.07 -13.64 -6.32
C ALA A 17 7.59 -14.65 -5.27
N GLU A 18 8.31 -15.78 -5.10
CA GLU A 18 8.05 -16.81 -4.10
C GLU A 18 7.86 -16.22 -2.70
N MET A 19 8.86 -15.50 -2.19
CA MET A 19 8.80 -14.84 -0.89
C MET A 19 7.63 -13.84 -0.79
N PHE A 20 7.40 -13.05 -1.84
CA PHE A 20 6.31 -12.08 -1.86
C PHE A 20 4.94 -12.75 -1.70
N PHE A 21 4.65 -13.80 -2.48
CA PHE A 21 3.38 -14.50 -2.42
C PHE A 21 3.24 -15.31 -1.12
N GLU A 22 4.29 -16.00 -0.67
CA GLU A 22 4.25 -16.73 0.60
C GLU A 22 3.92 -15.84 1.80
N LEU A 23 4.47 -14.62 1.85
CA LEU A 23 4.17 -13.66 2.90
C LEU A 23 2.69 -13.28 2.92
N LEU A 24 2.09 -13.05 1.75
CA LEU A 24 0.67 -12.75 1.64
C LEU A 24 -0.20 -13.92 2.10
N PHE A 25 0.15 -15.15 1.72
CA PHE A 25 -0.60 -16.35 2.08
C PHE A 25 -0.52 -16.65 3.58
N LYS A 26 0.69 -16.63 4.15
CA LYS A 26 0.90 -16.86 5.59
C LYS A 26 0.19 -15.82 6.45
N ALA A 27 0.08 -14.59 5.96
CA ALA A 27 -0.65 -13.51 6.62
C ALA A 27 -2.18 -13.60 6.46
N GLY A 28 -2.70 -14.47 5.59
CA GLY A 28 -4.13 -14.56 5.31
C GLY A 28 -4.69 -13.33 4.59
N VAL A 29 -3.87 -12.68 3.76
CA VAL A 29 -4.29 -11.51 2.98
C VAL A 29 -5.39 -11.91 2.00
N LYS A 30 -6.50 -11.19 2.02
CA LYS A 30 -7.64 -11.36 1.11
C LYS A 30 -7.60 -10.44 -0.10
N ARG A 31 -6.92 -9.29 0.05
CA ARG A 31 -6.87 -8.25 -0.97
C ARG A 31 -5.56 -7.50 -0.96
N VAL A 32 -5.01 -7.21 -2.14
CA VAL A 32 -3.92 -6.26 -2.31
C VAL A 32 -4.49 -4.94 -2.82
N ILE A 33 -4.20 -3.87 -2.09
CA ILE A 33 -4.48 -2.50 -2.49
C ILE A 33 -3.16 -1.91 -3.01
N ASP A 34 -3.06 -1.79 -4.33
CA ASP A 34 -1.93 -1.13 -4.97
C ASP A 34 -2.02 0.38 -4.75
N THR A 35 -1.01 0.92 -4.08
CA THR A 35 -0.87 2.36 -3.79
C THR A 35 0.22 3.02 -4.64
N ARG A 36 0.72 2.33 -5.67
CA ARG A 36 1.78 2.84 -6.54
C ARG A 36 1.20 3.84 -7.52
N LEU A 37 1.87 4.98 -7.67
CA LEU A 37 1.56 5.95 -8.74
C LEU A 37 1.75 5.32 -10.13
N ASN A 38 2.80 4.50 -10.30
CA ASN A 38 3.10 3.79 -11.53
C ASN A 38 3.28 2.29 -11.22
N ASN A 39 2.38 1.45 -11.71
CA ASN A 39 2.35 0.00 -11.43
C ASN A 39 2.72 -0.88 -12.64
N VAL A 40 3.16 -0.28 -13.74
CA VAL A 40 3.65 -0.97 -14.95
C VAL A 40 5.18 -1.05 -15.03
N SER A 41 5.86 -0.79 -13.91
CA SER A 41 7.33 -0.74 -13.83
C SER A 41 7.99 -2.08 -14.18
N GLN A 42 9.18 -2.02 -14.77
CA GLN A 42 10.02 -3.18 -15.10
C GLN A 42 10.88 -3.67 -13.92
N LEU A 43 10.76 -3.05 -12.73
CA LEU A 43 11.59 -3.39 -11.57
C LEU A 43 11.41 -4.83 -11.08
N ALA A 44 10.22 -5.39 -11.23
CA ALA A 44 9.93 -6.79 -10.97
C ALA A 44 8.81 -7.26 -11.91
N GLY A 45 9.11 -8.26 -12.75
CA GLY A 45 8.15 -8.76 -13.75
C GLY A 45 6.84 -9.21 -13.14
N PHE A 46 6.88 -9.94 -12.01
CA PHE A 46 5.70 -10.44 -11.32
C PHE A 46 4.81 -9.34 -10.72
N ALA A 47 5.36 -8.13 -10.51
CA ALA A 47 4.68 -7.03 -9.85
C ALA A 47 4.03 -6.05 -10.83
N LYS A 48 4.02 -6.33 -12.14
CA LYS A 48 3.32 -5.52 -13.15
C LYS A 48 1.82 -5.64 -12.98
N SER A 49 1.09 -4.54 -13.07
CA SER A 49 -0.36 -4.48 -12.76
C SER A 49 -1.16 -5.71 -13.20
N LYS A 50 -1.23 -6.02 -14.50
CA LYS A 50 -2.06 -7.12 -15.02
C LYS A 50 -1.54 -8.51 -14.63
N ASP A 51 -0.22 -8.67 -14.59
CA ASP A 51 0.42 -9.94 -14.23
C ASP A 51 0.22 -10.21 -12.74
N LEU A 52 0.41 -9.18 -11.90
CA LEU A 52 0.21 -9.24 -10.46
C LEU A 52 -1.24 -9.57 -10.11
N GLU A 53 -2.20 -8.88 -10.72
CA GLU A 53 -3.64 -9.20 -10.56
C GLU A 53 -3.95 -10.65 -10.94
N TYR A 54 -3.42 -11.12 -12.08
CA TYR A 54 -3.58 -12.49 -12.52
C TYR A 54 -2.99 -13.49 -11.51
N PHE A 55 -1.76 -13.28 -11.05
CA PHE A 55 -1.08 -14.17 -10.11
C PHE A 55 -1.74 -14.19 -8.73
N LEU A 56 -2.14 -13.03 -8.20
CA LEU A 56 -2.86 -12.93 -6.93
C LEU A 56 -4.14 -13.76 -6.95
N ARG A 57 -4.95 -13.60 -8.00
CA ARG A 57 -6.18 -14.37 -8.19
C ARG A 57 -5.91 -15.86 -8.38
N LYS A 58 -4.90 -16.24 -9.17
CA LYS A 58 -4.66 -17.64 -9.53
C LYS A 58 -3.95 -18.46 -8.46
N ILE A 59 -3.08 -17.83 -7.66
CA ILE A 59 -2.24 -18.55 -6.71
C ILE A 59 -2.83 -18.50 -5.30
N GLY A 60 -3.54 -17.42 -4.93
CA GLY A 60 -4.04 -17.26 -3.56
C GLY A 60 -5.47 -16.76 -3.43
N GLU A 61 -6.24 -16.70 -4.52
CA GLU A 61 -7.60 -16.14 -4.53
C GLU A 61 -7.65 -14.71 -3.94
N ILE A 62 -6.56 -13.97 -4.10
CA ILE A 62 -6.40 -12.62 -3.54
C ILE A 62 -6.94 -11.60 -4.54
N GLU A 63 -7.84 -10.74 -4.08
CA GLU A 63 -8.35 -9.62 -4.87
C GLU A 63 -7.28 -8.56 -5.09
N TYR A 64 -7.39 -7.80 -6.18
CA TYR A 64 -6.48 -6.71 -6.49
C TYR A 64 -7.27 -5.44 -6.79
N ILE A 65 -6.92 -4.33 -6.14
CA ILE A 65 -7.50 -3.01 -6.38
C ILE A 65 -6.37 -1.99 -6.49
N HIS A 66 -6.42 -1.12 -7.50
CA HIS A 66 -5.49 -0.01 -7.64
C HIS A 66 -6.18 1.30 -7.24
N ILE A 67 -5.67 1.98 -6.20
CA ILE A 67 -6.26 3.21 -5.68
C ILE A 67 -5.24 4.36 -5.79
N LEU A 68 -5.36 5.17 -6.84
CA LEU A 68 -4.47 6.30 -7.10
C LEU A 68 -4.57 7.41 -6.04
N ASP A 69 -5.71 7.52 -5.36
CA ASP A 69 -5.88 8.48 -4.26
C ASP A 69 -4.92 8.19 -3.09
N PHE A 70 -4.44 6.95 -2.96
CA PHE A 70 -3.50 6.53 -1.91
C PHE A 70 -2.03 6.68 -2.37
N ALA A 71 -1.80 7.10 -3.61
CA ALA A 71 -0.47 7.28 -4.17
C ALA A 71 0.01 8.74 -4.06
N PRO A 72 1.32 8.99 -3.86
CA PRO A 72 1.87 10.34 -3.98
C PRO A 72 1.69 10.87 -5.41
N THR A 73 1.53 12.18 -5.57
CA THR A 73 1.58 12.81 -6.90
C THR A 73 2.97 12.68 -7.52
N LYS A 74 3.04 12.80 -8.85
CA LYS A 74 4.30 12.82 -9.60
C LYS A 74 5.30 13.86 -9.07
N ASP A 75 4.82 15.04 -8.70
CA ASP A 75 5.69 16.14 -8.24
C ASP A 75 6.32 15.83 -6.88
N ILE A 76 5.50 15.47 -5.87
CA ILE A 76 5.99 15.02 -4.55
C ILE A 76 7.04 13.91 -4.69
N LEU A 77 6.78 12.93 -5.54
CA LEU A 77 7.68 11.80 -5.76
C LEU A 77 8.97 12.21 -6.50
N ASN A 78 8.88 13.11 -7.47
CA ASN A 78 10.03 13.62 -8.21
C ASN A 78 10.94 14.50 -7.34
N ASP A 79 10.37 15.41 -6.54
CA ASP A 79 11.11 16.27 -5.62
C ASP A 79 11.97 15.42 -4.68
N TYR A 80 11.40 14.35 -4.13
CA TYR A 80 12.10 13.45 -3.22
C TYR A 80 13.17 12.62 -3.93
N LYS A 81 12.85 12.02 -5.09
CA LYS A 81 13.83 11.24 -5.87
C LYS A 81 15.01 12.07 -6.36
N LYS A 82 14.78 13.33 -6.74
CA LYS A 82 15.81 14.27 -7.19
C LYS A 82 16.58 14.91 -6.03
N LYS A 83 16.32 14.48 -4.78
CA LYS A 83 16.91 15.05 -3.55
C LYS A 83 16.70 16.56 -3.41
N GLN A 84 15.65 17.09 -4.03
CA GLN A 84 15.22 18.49 -3.85
C GLN A 84 14.50 18.67 -2.51
N THR A 85 14.08 17.56 -1.90
CA THR A 85 13.45 17.57 -0.59
C THR A 85 13.85 16.37 0.24
N ASN A 86 13.71 16.47 1.56
CA ASN A 86 13.99 15.41 2.52
C ASN A 86 12.72 14.62 2.87
N TRP A 87 12.88 13.55 3.64
CA TRP A 87 11.75 12.71 4.06
C TRP A 87 10.69 13.50 4.84
N THR A 88 11.10 14.36 5.79
CA THR A 88 10.18 15.16 6.60
C THR A 88 9.24 16.01 5.74
N THR A 89 9.78 16.65 4.71
CA THR A 89 8.97 17.46 3.78
C THR A 89 8.08 16.57 2.91
N TYR A 90 8.58 15.41 2.46
CA TYR A 90 7.77 14.44 1.72
C TYR A 90 6.57 13.97 2.54
N GLU A 91 6.81 13.57 3.79
CA GLU A 91 5.81 13.12 4.75
C GLU A 91 4.76 14.19 4.99
N TYR A 92 5.18 15.44 5.25
CA TYR A 92 4.26 16.57 5.38
C TYR A 92 3.39 16.77 4.13
N LYS A 93 4.01 16.90 2.95
CA LYS A 93 3.28 17.13 1.69
C LYS A 93 2.31 15.99 1.38
N PHE A 94 2.73 14.74 1.58
CA PHE A 94 1.92 13.58 1.28
C PHE A 94 0.76 13.41 2.28
N THR A 95 0.98 13.64 3.57
CA THR A 95 -0.08 13.61 4.58
C THR A 95 -1.15 14.69 4.31
N GLN A 96 -0.73 15.90 3.90
CA GLN A 96 -1.66 16.94 3.46
C GLN A 96 -2.47 16.52 2.23
N LEU A 97 -1.82 15.86 1.27
CA LEU A 97 -2.48 15.35 0.06
C LEU A 97 -3.57 14.33 0.39
N ILE A 98 -3.27 13.29 1.16
CA ILE A 98 -4.25 12.25 1.51
C ILE A 98 -5.38 12.79 2.37
N THR A 99 -5.08 13.78 3.24
CA THR A 99 -6.10 14.49 4.03
C THR A 99 -7.05 15.27 3.12
N LYS A 100 -6.51 16.04 2.16
CA LYS A 100 -7.31 16.78 1.18
C LYS A 100 -8.17 15.86 0.31
N ARG A 101 -7.68 14.66 -0.01
CA ARG A 101 -8.40 13.64 -0.79
C ARG A 101 -9.49 12.94 0.00
N GLN A 102 -9.50 13.06 1.33
CA GLN A 102 -10.43 12.36 2.22
C GLN A 102 -10.42 10.85 1.94
N ILE A 103 -9.22 10.24 1.95
CA ILE A 103 -9.05 8.84 1.55
C ILE A 103 -9.83 7.86 2.44
N GLU A 104 -10.13 8.25 3.68
CA GLU A 104 -10.99 7.53 4.61
C GLU A 104 -12.42 7.35 4.10
N LYS A 105 -12.87 8.22 3.19
CA LYS A 105 -14.19 8.12 2.54
C LYS A 105 -14.15 7.36 1.21
N LYS A 106 -12.96 6.98 0.74
CA LYS A 106 -12.74 6.29 -0.54
C LYS A 106 -12.65 4.78 -0.41
N ILE A 107 -12.61 4.27 0.81
CA ILE A 107 -12.56 2.84 1.09
C ILE A 107 -13.46 2.50 2.28
N SER A 108 -14.22 1.40 2.17
CA SER A 108 -15.00 0.92 3.31
C SER A 108 -14.11 0.13 4.27
N PRO A 109 -14.42 0.14 5.58
CA PRO A 109 -13.78 -0.72 6.57
C PRO A 109 -13.70 -2.20 6.19
N ASP A 110 -14.75 -2.75 5.58
CA ASP A 110 -14.78 -4.14 5.13
C ASP A 110 -13.75 -4.44 4.04
N LEU A 111 -13.43 -3.45 3.20
CA LEU A 111 -12.40 -3.60 2.18
C LEU A 111 -10.98 -3.58 2.76
N LEU A 112 -10.80 -3.09 3.99
CA LEU A 112 -9.51 -3.02 4.68
C LEU A 112 -9.20 -4.28 5.49
N ASP A 113 -10.21 -5.06 5.89
CA ASP A 113 -10.00 -6.26 6.70
C ASP A 113 -9.25 -7.34 5.92
N ASN A 114 -8.07 -7.70 6.44
CA ASN A 114 -7.07 -8.54 5.78
C ASN A 114 -6.63 -8.02 4.41
N ALA A 115 -6.67 -6.70 4.19
CA ALA A 115 -6.09 -6.09 3.01
C ALA A 115 -4.59 -5.83 3.20
N CYS A 116 -3.85 -5.71 2.10
CA CYS A 116 -2.42 -5.42 2.08
C CYS A 116 -2.13 -4.20 1.21
N LEU A 117 -1.61 -3.12 1.80
CA LEU A 117 -1.13 -1.94 1.07
C LEU A 117 0.21 -2.25 0.39
N LEU A 118 0.24 -2.22 -0.94
CA LEU A 118 1.42 -2.47 -1.74
C LEU A 118 2.12 -1.16 -2.15
N CYS A 119 3.43 -1.05 -1.88
CA CYS A 119 4.32 -0.05 -2.48
C CYS A 119 5.58 -0.68 -3.10
N SER A 120 6.54 0.14 -3.55
CA SER A 120 7.75 -0.38 -4.21
C SER A 120 8.86 -0.68 -3.20
N GLU A 121 9.07 0.24 -2.27
CA GLU A 121 10.16 0.30 -1.30
C GLU A 121 10.19 -0.97 -0.42
N ALA A 122 11.37 -1.55 -0.18
CA ALA A 122 11.46 -2.77 0.62
C ALA A 122 10.96 -2.56 2.07
N LEU A 123 11.45 -1.50 2.73
CA LEU A 123 11.16 -1.20 4.14
C LEU A 123 10.06 -0.14 4.31
N PRO A 124 9.28 -0.19 5.42
CA PRO A 124 8.16 0.72 5.64
C PRO A 124 8.59 2.11 6.17
N HIS A 125 9.78 2.26 6.76
CA HIS A 125 10.19 3.46 7.50
C HIS A 125 10.05 4.75 6.68
N TYR A 126 10.46 4.70 5.42
CA TYR A 126 10.42 5.81 4.47
C TYR A 126 9.59 5.45 3.24
N CYS A 127 8.39 4.86 3.43
CA CYS A 127 7.42 4.62 2.35
C CYS A 127 6.06 5.28 2.66
N HIS A 128 5.39 5.76 1.61
CA HIS A 128 4.03 6.30 1.69
C HIS A 128 2.99 5.28 2.18
N ARG A 129 3.21 3.96 1.97
CA ARG A 129 2.29 2.92 2.47
C ARG A 129 2.11 2.97 3.98
N ARG A 130 3.16 3.35 4.73
CA ARG A 130 3.11 3.55 6.19
C ARG A 130 2.18 4.71 6.52
N LEU A 131 2.37 5.84 5.85
CA LEU A 131 1.57 7.06 6.06
C LEU A 131 0.08 6.83 5.75
N VAL A 132 -0.23 6.06 4.70
CA VAL A 132 -1.61 5.66 4.40
C VAL A 132 -2.19 4.79 5.52
N ALA A 133 -1.45 3.77 5.98
CA ALA A 133 -1.93 2.89 7.05
C ALA A 133 -2.19 3.63 8.37
N GLU A 134 -1.24 4.48 8.79
CA GLU A 134 -1.35 5.30 10.01
C GLU A 134 -2.48 6.32 9.91
N TYR A 135 -2.65 6.95 8.74
CA TYR A 135 -3.75 7.87 8.48
C TYR A 135 -5.10 7.18 8.63
N LEU A 136 -5.29 6.03 7.96
CA LEU A 136 -6.54 5.27 8.04
C LEU A 136 -6.81 4.75 9.45
N GLN A 137 -5.78 4.29 10.18
CA GLN A 137 -5.90 3.90 11.59
C GLN A 137 -6.36 5.05 12.49
N THR A 138 -5.99 6.29 12.16
CA THR A 138 -6.36 7.48 12.95
C THR A 138 -7.74 8.01 12.57
N GLN A 139 -8.09 7.99 11.27
CA GLN A 139 -9.31 8.62 10.77
C GLN A 139 -10.53 7.71 10.79
N LEU A 140 -10.33 6.40 10.66
CA LEU A 140 -11.41 5.44 10.77
C LEU A 140 -11.63 5.17 12.26
N ASN A 141 -12.82 5.49 12.76
CA ASN A 141 -13.24 5.22 14.14
C ASN A 141 -13.49 3.71 14.40
N ILE A 142 -12.54 2.87 14.01
CA ILE A 142 -12.56 1.41 14.18
C ILE A 142 -11.18 0.93 14.64
N PRO A 143 -11.10 -0.17 15.38
CA PRO A 143 -9.82 -0.74 15.76
C PRO A 143 -9.11 -1.33 14.52
N ILE A 144 -7.97 -0.75 14.13
CA ILE A 144 -7.09 -1.25 13.05
C ILE A 144 -5.74 -1.66 13.65
N LYS A 145 -5.29 -2.89 13.38
CA LYS A 145 -3.93 -3.35 13.67
C LYS A 145 -3.12 -3.44 12.38
N VAL A 146 -2.02 -2.68 12.31
CA VAL A 146 -1.13 -2.64 11.16
C VAL A 146 -0.01 -3.67 11.30
N HIS A 147 0.25 -4.44 10.24
CA HIS A 147 1.31 -5.45 10.17
C HIS A 147 2.20 -5.21 8.93
N HIS A 148 3.52 -5.26 9.09
CA HIS A 148 4.47 -5.06 7.98
C HIS A 148 5.07 -6.40 7.54
N LEU A 149 4.97 -6.70 6.23
CA LEU A 149 5.45 -7.92 5.57
C LEU A 149 6.76 -7.71 4.77
#